data_AF-A0A521JY34-F1
#
_entry.id   AF-A0A521JY34-F1
#
_cell.length_a   1.000
_cell.length_b   1.000
_cell.length_c   1.000
_cell.angle_alpha   90.00
_cell.angle_beta   90.00
_cell.angle_gamma   90.00
#
_symmetry.space_group_name_H-M   'P 1'
#
loop_
_entity.id
_entity.type
_entity.pdbx_description
1 polymer ?
#
loop_
_entity_poly.entity_id
_entity_poly.type
_entity_poly.pdbx_seq_one_letter_code
_entity_poly.pdbx_strand_id
1 'polypeptide(L)'
;MKIHFCDLCNESVPQAEFEHGRAFLRKGRVICARCEDAMSTHLPHIGVGVPIQAPPQGSPAVHIHAGTSPSVVTTNGGRSEGGTGLLAGGLAGLSIAMVVVVSLMFSERLSKLDREAQDSTRQLDQRVGQGLAQAETRLNSALAGVQQTQALHDQRLAQFEPALASLAERAPKEAAE
;
A
#
# COMPACT_ATOMS: atom_id res chain seq x y z
N MET A 1 -18.53 -28.19 8.12
CA MET A 1 -17.44 -27.40 7.50
C MET A 1 -16.20 -27.58 8.35
N LYS A 2 -15.02 -27.76 7.74
CA LYS A 2 -13.74 -27.86 8.45
C LYS A 2 -13.07 -26.48 8.44
N ILE A 3 -12.58 -26.04 9.60
CA ILE A 3 -11.82 -24.79 9.76
C ILE A 3 -10.44 -25.20 10.27
N HIS A 4 -9.39 -24.67 9.66
CA HIS A 4 -8.01 -24.84 10.09
C HIS A 4 -7.49 -23.52 10.67
N PHE A 5 -6.33 -23.53 11.32
CA PHE A 5 -5.70 -22.31 11.84
C PHE A 5 -4.28 -22.19 11.31
N CYS A 6 -3.87 -20.99 10.90
CA CYS A 6 -2.52 -20.72 10.44
C CYS A 6 -1.52 -20.89 11.59
N ASP A 7 -0.49 -21.72 11.40
CA ASP A 7 0.52 -21.99 12.45
C ASP A 7 1.42 -20.79 12.78
N LEU A 8 1.37 -19.73 11.97
CA LEU A 8 2.22 -18.53 12.13
C LEU A 8 1.50 -17.37 12.82
N CYS A 9 0.29 -17.03 12.36
CA CYS A 9 -0.48 -15.90 12.90
C CYS A 9 -1.74 -16.30 13.68
N ASN A 10 -2.04 -17.61 13.76
CA ASN A 10 -3.20 -18.17 14.45
C ASN A 10 -4.57 -17.70 13.91
N GLU A 11 -4.61 -17.21 12.67
CA GLU A 11 -5.84 -16.81 11.98
C GLU A 11 -6.62 -18.04 11.47
N SER A 12 -7.94 -17.99 11.55
CA SER A 12 -8.82 -19.06 11.05
C SER A 12 -8.83 -19.09 9.52
N VAL A 13 -8.59 -20.27 8.95
CA VAL A 13 -8.53 -20.52 7.51
C VAL A 13 -9.67 -21.48 7.12
N PRO A 14 -10.72 -21.00 6.44
CA PRO A 14 -11.79 -21.85 5.91
C PRO A 14 -11.27 -22.85 4.86
N GLN A 15 -11.89 -24.03 4.75
CA GLN A 15 -11.54 -25.04 3.73
C GLN A 15 -11.53 -24.46 2.30
N ALA A 16 -12.43 -23.50 1.99
CA ALA A 16 -12.47 -22.84 0.69
C ALA A 16 -11.15 -22.13 0.35
N GLU A 17 -10.39 -21.59 1.31
CA GLU A 17 -9.11 -20.93 1.04
C GLU A 17 -8.04 -21.91 0.51
N PHE A 18 -8.10 -23.19 0.92
CA PHE A 18 -7.23 -24.23 0.38
C PHE A 18 -7.62 -24.59 -1.05
N GLU A 19 -8.93 -24.66 -1.34
CA GLU A 19 -9.46 -24.97 -2.67
C GLU A 19 -9.13 -23.86 -3.68
N HIS A 20 -9.12 -22.60 -3.25
CA HIS A 20 -8.73 -21.46 -4.07
C HIS A 20 -7.21 -21.24 -4.16
N GLY A 21 -6.41 -22.08 -3.48
CA GLY A 21 -4.95 -21.94 -3.47
C GLY A 21 -4.44 -20.68 -2.76
N ARG A 22 -5.24 -20.10 -1.85
CA ARG A 22 -4.85 -18.96 -1.01
C ARG A 22 -4.21 -19.40 0.30
N ALA A 23 -4.46 -20.63 0.75
CA ALA A 23 -3.78 -21.24 1.88
C ALA A 23 -3.06 -22.53 1.47
N PHE A 24 -1.91 -22.78 2.09
CA PHE A 24 -1.04 -23.90 1.72
C PHE A 24 -0.73 -24.77 2.94
N LEU A 25 -0.54 -26.07 2.68
CA LEU A 25 -0.07 -27.03 3.66
C LEU A 25 1.38 -27.39 3.37
N ARG A 26 2.33 -26.85 4.15
CA ARG A 26 3.77 -27.08 3.97
C ARG A 26 4.31 -27.88 5.14
N LYS A 27 4.85 -29.07 4.88
CA LYS A 27 5.43 -29.96 5.92
C LYS A 27 4.45 -30.23 7.08
N GLY A 28 3.16 -30.39 6.77
CA GLY A 28 2.12 -30.62 7.78
C GLY A 28 1.65 -29.37 8.53
N ARG A 29 2.12 -28.16 8.15
CA ARG A 29 1.72 -26.88 8.74
C ARG A 29 0.83 -26.08 7.80
N VAL A 30 -0.19 -25.42 8.34
CA VAL A 30 -1.12 -24.55 7.61
C VAL A 30 -0.56 -23.13 7.58
N ILE A 31 -0.46 -22.56 6.38
CA ILE A 31 0.04 -21.20 6.14
C ILE A 31 -1.05 -20.42 5.38
N CYS A 32 -1.49 -19.28 5.92
CA CYS A 32 -2.44 -18.39 5.24
C CYS A 32 -1.75 -17.53 4.18
N ALA A 33 -2.54 -16.98 3.24
CA ALA A 33 -2.05 -16.12 2.16
C ALA A 33 -1.11 -15.02 2.65
N ARG A 34 -1.50 -14.33 3.73
CA ARG A 34 -0.74 -13.20 4.28
C ARG A 34 0.64 -13.60 4.77
N CYS A 35 0.76 -14.75 5.43
CA CYS A 35 2.05 -15.26 5.89
C CYS A 35 2.89 -15.78 4.72
N GLU A 36 2.26 -16.39 3.71
CA GLU A 36 2.99 -16.83 2.50
C GLU A 36 3.55 -15.64 1.71
N ASP A 37 2.80 -14.55 1.57
CA ASP A 37 3.28 -13.32 0.92
C ASP A 37 4.45 -12.70 1.68
N ALA A 38 4.33 -12.61 3.02
CA ALA A 38 5.40 -12.10 3.87
C ALA A 38 6.69 -12.94 3.77
N MET A 39 6.56 -14.26 3.64
CA MET A 39 7.70 -15.17 3.46
C MET A 39 8.28 -15.13 2.04
N SER A 40 7.45 -14.95 1.02
CA SER A 40 7.87 -14.93 -0.39
C SER A 40 8.57 -13.62 -0.79
N THR A 41 8.30 -12.53 -0.07
CA THR A 41 8.86 -11.20 -0.35
C THR A 41 10.39 -11.12 -0.16
N HIS A 42 11.02 -12.11 0.52
CA HIS A 42 12.46 -12.15 0.73
C HIS A 42 13.28 -12.81 -0.40
N LEU A 43 12.63 -13.37 -1.41
CA LEU A 43 13.34 -13.75 -2.62
C LEU A 43 13.40 -12.52 -3.53
N PRO A 44 14.59 -11.95 -3.83
CA PRO A 44 14.71 -10.86 -4.78
C PRO A 44 14.09 -11.36 -6.09
N HIS A 45 12.94 -10.78 -6.41
CA HIS A 45 12.10 -11.14 -7.54
C HIS A 45 12.85 -10.81 -8.84
N ILE A 46 13.72 -11.72 -9.29
CA ILE A 46 14.25 -11.69 -10.65
C ILE A 46 13.08 -12.11 -11.54
N GLY A 47 12.57 -11.13 -12.27
CA GLY A 47 11.23 -11.14 -12.83
C GLY A 47 10.91 -12.30 -13.76
N VAL A 48 9.69 -12.80 -13.61
CA VAL A 48 8.93 -13.39 -14.71
C VAL A 48 7.53 -12.78 -14.56
N GLY A 49 7.21 -11.88 -15.48
CA GLY A 49 5.96 -11.12 -15.44
C GLY A 49 4.71 -11.98 -15.66
N VAL A 50 3.57 -11.28 -15.60
CA VAL A 50 2.18 -11.64 -16.02
C VAL A 50 1.20 -11.77 -14.84
N PRO A 51 -0.06 -11.29 -14.92
CA PRO A 51 -0.57 -10.00 -15.39
C PRO A 51 -1.41 -9.29 -14.30
N ILE A 52 -1.79 -8.05 -14.60
CA ILE A 52 -2.64 -7.15 -13.81
C ILE A 52 -4.01 -7.81 -13.52
N GLN A 53 -4.33 -8.05 -12.24
CA GLN A 53 -5.68 -8.36 -11.79
C GLN A 53 -6.28 -7.10 -11.14
N ALA A 54 -7.42 -6.66 -11.68
CA ALA A 54 -8.11 -5.43 -11.27
C ALA A 54 -8.67 -5.54 -9.83
N PRO A 55 -8.60 -4.47 -9.01
CA PRO A 55 -9.08 -4.51 -7.63
C PRO A 55 -10.61 -4.36 -7.54
N PRO A 56 -11.31 -5.16 -6.71
CA PRO A 56 -12.68 -4.86 -6.32
C PRO A 56 -12.71 -3.71 -5.30
N GLN A 57 -13.46 -2.66 -5.64
CA GLN A 57 -13.85 -1.57 -4.75
C GLN A 57 -14.85 -2.10 -3.70
N GLY A 58 -14.63 -1.79 -2.42
CA GLY A 58 -15.62 -2.14 -1.39
C GLY A 58 -15.17 -1.98 0.06
N SER A 59 -15.02 -0.73 0.50
CA SER A 59 -15.28 -0.24 1.87
C SER A 59 -14.25 -0.44 2.99
N PRO A 60 -14.27 0.48 3.98
CA PRO A 60 -13.14 0.77 4.87
C PRO A 60 -13.34 0.24 6.30
N ALA A 61 -12.24 0.27 7.07
CA ALA A 61 -12.14 0.78 8.45
C ALA A 61 -11.32 -0.12 9.42
N VAL A 62 -10.35 0.56 10.05
CA VAL A 62 -9.81 0.38 11.42
C VAL A 62 -9.03 -0.90 11.79
N HIS A 63 -7.72 -0.78 12.02
CA HIS A 63 -7.11 -0.49 13.33
C HIS A 63 -5.59 -0.58 13.22
N ILE A 64 -4.92 0.52 13.57
CA ILE A 64 -3.47 0.64 13.71
C ILE A 64 -3.11 0.03 15.08
N HIS A 65 -2.33 -1.04 15.09
CA HIS A 65 -1.53 -1.42 16.25
C HIS A 65 -0.05 -1.23 15.89
N ALA A 66 0.46 -0.06 16.30
CA ALA A 66 1.89 0.19 16.41
C ALA A 66 2.41 -0.56 17.64
N GLY A 67 3.22 -1.58 17.41
CA GLY A 67 3.81 -2.39 18.46
C GLY A 67 4.84 -3.36 17.89
N THR A 68 6.04 -2.87 17.62
CA THR A 68 7.20 -3.74 17.41
C THR A 68 8.40 -3.16 18.15
N SER A 69 8.64 -3.75 19.32
CA SER A 69 9.94 -3.79 19.98
C SER A 69 10.98 -4.48 19.08
N PRO A 70 12.22 -3.98 19.00
CA PRO A 70 13.29 -4.72 18.36
C PRO A 70 13.72 -5.88 19.27
N SER A 71 13.42 -7.12 18.84
CA SER A 71 14.07 -8.31 19.41
C SER A 71 15.49 -8.39 18.86
N VAL A 72 16.44 -8.06 19.72
CA VAL A 72 17.87 -8.25 19.52
C VAL A 72 18.14 -9.75 19.45
N VAL A 73 18.52 -10.25 18.27
CA VAL A 73 19.08 -11.59 18.12
C VAL A 73 20.51 -11.56 18.64
N THR A 74 20.66 -12.00 19.90
CA THR A 74 21.95 -12.30 20.52
C THR A 74 22.53 -13.54 19.86
N THR A 75 23.50 -13.36 18.97
CA THR A 75 24.34 -14.46 18.48
C THR A 75 25.42 -14.75 19.52
N ASN A 76 25.17 -15.76 20.35
CA ASN A 76 26.20 -16.39 21.18
C ASN A 76 27.13 -17.21 20.27
N GLY A 77 28.20 -16.58 19.79
CA GLY A 77 29.33 -17.23 19.13
C GLY A 77 30.42 -17.54 20.14
N GLY A 78 30.70 -18.83 20.32
CA GLY A 78 31.56 -19.39 21.37
C GLY A 78 32.97 -18.80 21.44
N ARG A 79 33.32 -18.43 22.67
CA ARG A 79 34.65 -18.18 23.19
C ARG A 79 35.45 -19.50 23.16
N SER A 80 36.45 -19.58 22.29
CA SER A 80 37.48 -20.63 22.32
C SER A 80 38.79 -20.00 22.77
N GLU A 81 39.01 -20.02 24.10
CA GLU A 81 40.30 -19.75 24.73
C GLU A 81 41.23 -20.96 24.53
N GLY A 82 42.43 -20.70 24.01
CA GLY A 82 43.51 -21.69 24.04
C GLY A 82 44.54 -21.44 22.95
N GLY A 83 45.70 -20.88 23.32
CA GLY A 83 46.85 -20.88 22.42
C GLY A 83 47.80 -19.70 22.57
N THR A 84 48.38 -19.55 23.76
CA THR A 84 49.55 -18.72 24.04
C THR A 84 50.69 -19.13 23.10
N GLY A 85 50.97 -18.33 22.07
CA GLY A 85 52.02 -18.59 21.09
C GLY A 85 52.63 -17.28 20.60
N LEU A 86 53.76 -16.93 21.20
CA LEU A 86 54.57 -15.71 21.07
C LEU A 86 55.16 -15.47 19.66
N LEU A 87 54.31 -15.44 18.62
CA LEU A 87 54.64 -15.03 17.23
C LEU A 87 53.55 -14.11 16.63
N ALA A 88 52.83 -13.38 17.48
CA ALA A 88 51.58 -12.66 17.18
C ALA A 88 51.78 -11.14 16.89
N GLY A 89 52.82 -10.75 16.15
CA GLY A 89 53.11 -9.33 15.84
C GLY A 89 52.72 -8.87 14.42
N GLY A 90 52.56 -9.78 13.46
CA GLY A 90 52.44 -9.43 12.04
C GLY A 90 51.02 -9.44 11.45
N LEU A 91 50.09 -10.22 12.03
CA LEU A 91 48.76 -10.45 11.41
C LEU A 91 47.67 -9.47 11.89
N ALA A 92 47.87 -8.76 13.00
CA ALA A 92 46.90 -7.77 13.51
C ALA A 92 46.84 -6.47 12.68
N GLY A 93 47.92 -6.13 11.96
CA GLY A 93 47.93 -4.95 11.07
C GLY A 93 47.09 -5.14 9.81
N LEU A 94 47.08 -6.35 9.24
CA LEU A 94 46.34 -6.67 8.02
C LEU A 94 44.82 -6.64 8.22
N SER A 95 44.32 -7.03 9.40
CA SER A 95 42.89 -6.94 9.70
C SER A 95 42.38 -5.50 9.78
N ILE A 96 43.19 -4.58 10.33
CA ILE A 96 42.82 -3.16 10.43
C ILE A 96 42.77 -2.54 9.02
N ALA A 97 43.77 -2.83 8.18
CA ALA A 97 43.80 -2.34 6.80
C ALA A 97 42.57 -2.80 5.99
N MET A 98 42.17 -4.07 6.12
CA MET A 98 40.98 -4.60 5.46
C MET A 98 39.69 -3.90 5.90
N VAL A 99 39.51 -3.65 7.21
CA VAL A 99 38.32 -2.96 7.73
C VAL A 99 38.22 -1.53 7.19
N VAL A 100 39.34 -0.82 7.12
CA VAL A 100 39.38 0.53 6.53
C VAL A 100 38.98 0.49 5.05
N VAL A 101 39.53 -0.43 4.26
CA VAL A 101 39.20 -0.56 2.82
C VAL A 101 37.73 -0.91 2.62
N VAL A 102 37.19 -1.88 3.36
CA VAL A 102 35.77 -2.25 3.28
C VAL A 102 34.88 -1.06 3.68
N SER A 103 35.26 -0.30 4.69
CA SER A 103 34.48 0.88 5.14
C SER A 103 34.44 1.97 4.07
N LEU A 104 35.55 2.19 3.34
CA LEU A 104 35.60 3.13 2.22
C LEU A 104 34.72 2.67 1.05
N MET A 105 34.77 1.39 0.67
CA MET A 105 33.88 0.85 -0.37
C MET A 105 32.40 0.89 0.03
N PHE A 106 32.10 0.66 1.30
CA PHE A 106 30.72 0.74 1.81
C PHE A 106 30.19 2.17 1.80
N SER A 107 31.05 3.16 2.09
CA SER A 107 30.68 4.58 2.07
C SER A 107 30.25 5.03 0.67
N GLU A 108 30.95 4.58 -0.39
CA GLU A 108 30.54 4.85 -1.77
C GLU A 108 29.18 4.21 -2.10
N ARG A 109 28.98 2.95 -1.70
CA ARG A 109 27.70 2.24 -1.89
C ARG A 109 26.54 2.93 -1.18
N LEU A 110 26.75 3.39 0.06
CA LEU A 110 25.75 4.11 0.84
C LEU A 110 25.38 5.44 0.17
N SER A 111 26.38 6.19 -0.32
CA SER A 111 26.11 7.46 -1.03
C SER A 111 25.31 7.26 -2.31
N LYS A 112 25.48 6.13 -3.00
CA LYS A 112 24.71 5.78 -4.19
C LYS A 112 23.26 5.44 -3.85
N LEU A 113 23.05 4.63 -2.81
CA LEU A 113 21.71 4.28 -2.33
C LEU A 113 20.93 5.51 -1.85
N ASP A 114 21.59 6.46 -1.19
CA ASP A 114 20.95 7.71 -0.74
C ASP A 114 20.49 8.57 -1.93
N ARG A 115 21.29 8.66 -2.99
CA ARG A 115 20.91 9.34 -4.24
C ARG A 115 19.71 8.67 -4.91
N GLU A 116 19.74 7.35 -5.04
CA GLU A 116 18.62 6.58 -5.61
C GLU A 116 17.34 6.74 -4.78
N ALA A 117 17.44 6.76 -3.45
CA ALA A 117 16.31 7.00 -2.55
C ALA A 117 15.74 8.43 -2.69
N GLN A 118 16.61 9.45 -2.80
CA GLN A 118 16.18 10.82 -3.04
C GLN A 118 15.50 10.99 -4.40
N ASP A 119 16.02 10.34 -5.45
CA ASP A 119 15.43 10.40 -6.78
C ASP A 119 14.07 9.69 -6.82
N SER A 120 13.93 8.54 -6.14
CA SER A 120 12.65 7.86 -5.99
C SER A 120 11.62 8.73 -5.26
N THR A 121 12.05 9.43 -4.21
CA THR A 121 11.21 10.35 -3.43
C THR A 121 10.73 11.52 -4.30
N ARG A 122 11.63 12.13 -5.09
CA ARG A 122 11.28 13.20 -6.04
C ARG A 122 10.30 12.72 -7.11
N GLN A 123 10.49 11.50 -7.61
CA GLN A 123 9.60 10.92 -8.61
C GLN A 123 8.19 10.68 -8.04
N LEU A 124 8.09 10.21 -6.79
CA LEU A 124 6.84 10.07 -6.07
C LEU A 124 6.15 11.42 -5.87
N ASP A 125 6.89 12.44 -5.43
CA ASP A 125 6.36 13.79 -5.22
C ASP A 125 5.82 14.40 -6.52
N GLN A 126 6.54 14.22 -7.63
CA GLN A 126 6.07 14.63 -8.96
C GLN A 126 4.79 13.89 -9.39
N ARG A 127 4.70 12.58 -9.17
CA ARG A 127 3.50 11.80 -9.52
C ARG A 127 2.30 12.21 -8.66
N VAL A 128 2.51 12.45 -7.37
CA VAL A 128 1.46 12.91 -6.46
C VAL A 128 1.01 14.32 -6.84
N GLY A 129 1.93 15.23 -7.13
CA GLY A 129 1.61 16.59 -7.59
C GLY A 129 0.82 16.61 -8.90
N GLN A 130 1.22 15.80 -9.88
CA GLN A 130 0.48 15.65 -11.14
C GLN A 130 -0.91 15.05 -10.92
N GLY A 131 -1.02 14.03 -10.05
CA GLY A 131 -2.29 13.43 -9.69
C GLY A 131 -3.24 14.41 -9.01
N LEU A 132 -2.72 15.24 -8.10
CA LEU A 132 -3.50 16.26 -7.39
C LEU A 132 -4.02 17.34 -8.36
N ALA A 133 -3.16 17.87 -9.24
CA ALA A 133 -3.56 18.86 -10.23
C ALA A 133 -4.62 18.33 -11.21
N GLN A 134 -4.50 17.06 -11.62
CA GLN A 134 -5.49 16.42 -12.47
C GLN A 134 -6.83 16.21 -11.73
N ALA A 135 -6.77 15.81 -10.46
CA ALA A 135 -7.94 15.64 -9.61
C ALA A 135 -8.67 16.98 -9.38
N GLU A 136 -7.94 18.05 -9.12
CA GLU A 136 -8.49 19.41 -8.97
C GLU A 136 -9.19 19.87 -10.26
N THR A 137 -8.57 19.66 -11.42
CA THR A 137 -9.18 19.98 -12.71
C THR A 137 -10.49 19.20 -12.92
N ARG A 138 -10.50 17.90 -12.58
CA ARG A 138 -11.72 17.07 -12.65
C ARG A 138 -12.80 17.58 -11.70
N LEU A 139 -12.45 17.93 -10.47
CA LEU A 139 -13.40 18.43 -9.48
C LEU A 139 -14.02 19.76 -9.91
N ASN A 140 -13.21 20.69 -10.42
CA ASN A 140 -13.68 21.98 -10.95
C ASN A 140 -14.60 21.79 -12.16
N SER A 141 -14.27 20.87 -13.07
CA SER A 141 -15.13 20.56 -14.21
C SER A 141 -16.47 19.94 -13.79
N ALA A 142 -16.47 19.08 -12.77
CA ALA A 142 -17.68 18.47 -12.23
C ALA A 142 -18.57 19.50 -11.53
N LEU A 143 -17.97 20.41 -10.76
CA LEU A 143 -18.67 21.49 -10.08
C LEU A 143 -19.34 22.44 -11.08
N ALA A 144 -18.64 22.81 -12.16
CA ALA A 144 -19.21 23.60 -13.24
C ALA A 144 -20.39 22.89 -13.91
N GLY A 145 -20.29 21.57 -14.11
CA GLY A 145 -21.40 20.76 -14.64
C GLY A 145 -22.63 20.78 -13.73
N VAL A 146 -22.45 20.66 -12.41
CA VAL A 146 -23.55 20.74 -11.44
C VAL A 146 -24.21 22.13 -11.47
N GLN A 147 -23.43 23.20 -11.48
CA GLN A 147 -23.97 24.57 -11.59
C GLN A 147 -24.78 24.78 -12.86
N GLN A 148 -24.32 24.23 -13.99
CA GLN A 148 -25.06 24.30 -15.26
C GLN A 148 -26.39 23.55 -15.17
N THR A 149 -26.42 22.36 -14.57
CA THR A 149 -27.68 21.61 -14.39
C THR A 149 -28.65 22.36 -13.48
N GLN A 150 -28.16 23.02 -12.43
CA GLN A 150 -28.99 23.80 -11.53
C GLN A 150 -29.59 25.02 -12.23
N ALA A 151 -28.80 25.76 -13.01
CA ALA A 151 -29.29 26.87 -13.82
C ALA A 151 -30.38 26.43 -14.81
N LEU A 152 -30.25 25.24 -15.40
CA LEU A 152 -31.26 24.69 -16.30
C LEU A 152 -32.55 24.30 -15.56
N HIS A 153 -32.43 23.76 -14.34
CA HIS A 153 -33.59 23.48 -13.48
C HIS A 153 -34.32 24.77 -13.09
N ASP A 154 -33.60 25.81 -12.68
CA ASP A 154 -34.17 27.12 -12.33
C ASP A 154 -34.88 27.74 -13.55
N GLN A 155 -34.26 27.63 -14.74
CA GLN A 155 -34.88 28.08 -15.98
C GLN A 155 -36.18 27.33 -16.30
N ARG A 156 -36.22 26.01 -16.08
CA ARG A 156 -37.46 25.21 -16.26
C ARG A 156 -38.54 25.62 -15.27
N LEU A 157 -38.18 25.82 -14.00
CA LEU A 157 -39.14 26.26 -12.98
C LEU A 157 -39.76 27.62 -13.35
N ALA A 158 -38.92 28.57 -13.78
CA ALA A 158 -39.39 29.88 -14.26
C ALA A 158 -40.31 29.79 -15.50
N GLN A 159 -40.13 28.77 -16.36
CA GLN A 159 -41.03 28.53 -17.50
C GLN A 159 -42.40 27.97 -17.09
N PHE A 160 -42.49 27.21 -15.99
CA PHE A 160 -43.76 26.63 -15.53
C PHE A 160 -44.61 27.62 -14.74
N GLU A 161 -44.00 28.60 -14.07
CA GLU A 161 -44.70 29.60 -13.27
C GLU A 161 -45.83 30.35 -14.02
N PRO A 162 -45.63 30.91 -15.24
CA PRO A 162 -46.71 31.56 -15.97
C PRO A 162 -47.80 30.60 -16.44
N ALA A 163 -47.45 29.34 -16.74
CA ALA A 163 -48.42 28.32 -17.13
C ALA A 163 -49.36 27.99 -15.95
N LEU A 164 -48.80 27.83 -14.74
CA LEU A 164 -49.59 27.63 -13.52
C LEU A 164 -50.47 28.84 -13.20
N ALA A 165 -49.96 30.06 -13.34
CA ALA A 165 -50.75 31.28 -13.18
C ALA A 165 -51.95 31.32 -14.14
N SER A 166 -51.74 30.94 -15.41
CA SER A 166 -52.82 30.91 -16.41
C SER A 166 -53.89 29.84 -16.13
N LEU A 167 -53.52 28.72 -15.51
CA LEU A 167 -54.45 27.68 -15.11
C LEU A 167 -55.28 28.11 -13.88
N ALA A 168 -54.63 28.77 -12.91
CA ALA A 168 -55.30 29.29 -11.72
C ALA A 168 -56.39 30.33 -12.08
N GLU A 169 -56.18 31.15 -13.12
CA GLU A 169 -57.17 32.13 -13.58
C GLU A 169 -58.37 31.49 -14.31
N ARG A 170 -58.22 30.28 -14.86
CA ARG A 170 -59.30 29.57 -15.58
C ARG A 170 -60.21 28.75 -14.65
N ALA A 171 -59.65 28.18 -13.59
CA ALA A 171 -60.38 27.32 -12.64
C ALA A 171 -61.72 27.90 -12.09
N PRO A 172 -61.85 29.20 -11.75
CA PRO A 172 -63.12 29.71 -11.20
C PRO A 172 -64.23 29.87 -12.25
N LYS A 173 -63.91 29.91 -13.55
CA LYS A 173 -64.92 30.07 -14.61
C LYS A 173 -65.69 28.78 -14.88
N GLU A 174 -65.05 27.62 -14.75
CA GLU A 174 -65.70 26.31 -14.96
C GLU A 174 -66.56 25.87 -13.77
N ALA A 175 -66.38 26.47 -12.58
CA ALA A 175 -67.15 26.10 -11.38
C ALA A 175 -68.49 26.86 -11.25
N ALA A 176 -68.77 27.83 -12.11
CA ALA A 176 -69.97 28.67 -12.06
C ALA A 176 -71.01 28.36 -13.17
N GLU A 177 -70.69 27.43 -14.06
CA GLU A 177 -71.56 26.90 -15.13
C GLU A 177 -72.13 25.52 -14.72
#